data_AF-B2CT48-F1
#
_entry.id   AF-B2CT48-F1
#
_cell.length_a   1.000
_cell.length_b   1.000
_cell.length_c   1.000
_cell.angle_alpha   90.00
_cell.angle_beta   90.00
_cell.angle_gamma   90.00
#
_symmetry.space_group_name_H-M   'P 1'
#
loop_
_entity.id
_entity.type
_entity.pdbx_description
1 polymer ?
#
loop_
_entity_poly.entity_id
_entity_poly.type
_entity_poly.pdbx_seq_one_letter_code
_entity_poly.pdbx_strand_id
1 'polypeptide(L)'
;SAAAIVSGSPFRSSPLIHNHHASRYAPGSISVVSLPRRVSRRGLSVKSGLIEPDGGKLMNLVVEESRRRVMKHEAETVPARIKLNRVDLEWVHVLSEGWASPLKGFMRQSEFLQTLHFNSFRLEDGSVVNMSVPIVLAIDDDQKFRIGDSNQVTLV
;
A
#
# COMPACT_ATOMS: atom_id res chain seq x y z
N SER A 1 -31.78 45.20 35.44
CA SER A 1 -30.44 45.71 35.79
C SER A 1 -29.38 44.81 35.21
N ALA A 2 -28.35 45.43 34.64
CA ALA A 2 -27.24 44.80 33.91
C ALA A 2 -26.28 44.02 34.80
N ALA A 3 -25.59 43.02 34.23
CA ALA A 3 -24.18 42.74 34.48
C ALA A 3 -23.63 41.77 33.41
N ALA A 4 -22.55 42.19 32.75
CA ALA A 4 -21.76 41.41 31.81
C ALA A 4 -20.66 40.64 32.56
N ILE A 5 -20.27 39.46 32.05
CA ILE A 5 -18.92 38.90 32.29
C ILE A 5 -18.37 38.34 30.98
N VAL A 6 -17.16 38.82 30.70
CA VAL A 6 -16.28 38.60 29.56
C VAL A 6 -15.58 37.24 29.67
N SER A 7 -15.50 36.48 28.57
CA SER A 7 -14.45 35.49 28.37
C SER A 7 -13.73 35.78 27.05
N GLY A 8 -12.44 36.11 27.14
CA GLY A 8 -11.60 36.45 26.00
C GLY A 8 -11.09 35.20 25.28
N SER A 9 -11.20 35.19 23.96
CA SER A 9 -10.49 34.26 23.07
C SER A 9 -9.19 34.91 22.55
N PRO A 10 -8.10 34.14 22.32
CA PRO A 10 -6.81 34.70 21.95
C PRO A 10 -6.63 34.64 20.43
N PHE A 11 -7.27 35.53 19.68
CA PHE A 11 -6.93 35.72 18.26
C PHE A 11 -6.88 37.20 17.93
N ARG A 12 -5.66 37.74 17.84
CA ARG A 12 -5.39 39.13 17.45
C ARG A 12 -5.00 39.15 15.97
N SER A 13 -5.96 39.36 15.09
CA SER A 13 -5.72 39.82 13.72
C SER A 13 -5.52 41.35 13.75
N SER A 14 -4.39 41.82 13.23
CA SER A 14 -4.14 43.26 13.00
C SER A 14 -4.03 43.53 11.50
N PRO A 15 -4.71 44.57 10.96
CA PRO A 15 -4.58 44.93 9.55
C PRO A 15 -3.28 45.71 9.34
N LEU A 16 -2.55 45.40 8.27
CA LEU A 16 -1.36 46.16 7.86
C LEU A 16 -1.78 47.40 7.07
N ILE A 17 -1.66 48.57 7.70
CA ILE A 17 -1.71 49.87 7.02
C ILE A 17 -0.38 50.09 6.31
N HIS A 18 -0.47 50.37 5.01
CA HIS A 18 0.63 50.65 4.10
C HIS A 18 1.05 52.12 4.23
N ASN A 19 2.27 52.39 4.68
CA ASN A 19 2.87 53.73 4.62
C ASN A 19 4.19 53.66 3.84
N HIS A 20 4.22 54.33 2.69
CA HIS A 20 5.42 54.57 1.91
C HIS A 20 6.25 55.68 2.57
N HIS A 21 7.50 55.38 2.92
CA HIS A 21 8.49 56.42 3.22
C HIS A 21 9.75 56.15 2.39
N ALA A 22 9.95 56.98 1.37
CA ALA A 22 11.15 56.97 0.54
C ALA A 22 12.36 57.41 1.37
N SER A 23 13.38 56.56 1.45
CA SER A 23 14.67 56.89 2.03
C SER A 23 15.77 56.65 1.01
N ARG A 24 16.43 57.74 0.61
CA ARG A 24 17.60 57.78 -0.28
C ARG A 24 18.85 57.45 0.53
N TYR A 25 19.52 56.33 0.23
CA TYR A 25 20.92 56.09 0.62
C TYR A 25 21.67 55.34 -0.50
N ALA A 26 22.95 55.72 -0.65
CA ALA A 26 23.87 55.54 -1.77
C ALA A 26 24.27 54.07 -2.12
N PRO A 27 24.82 53.79 -3.33
CA PRO A 27 25.14 52.43 -3.75
C PRO A 27 26.46 51.97 -3.10
N GLY A 28 26.36 51.04 -2.14
CA GLY A 28 27.50 50.23 -1.71
C GLY A 28 27.79 49.15 -2.75
N SER A 29 29.04 49.04 -3.20
CA SER A 29 29.51 47.97 -4.08
C SER A 29 29.37 46.60 -3.39
N ILE A 30 28.42 45.79 -3.84
CA ILE A 30 28.29 44.39 -3.41
C ILE A 30 29.31 43.57 -4.22
N SER A 31 30.39 43.13 -3.58
CA SER A 31 31.26 42.10 -4.16
C SER A 31 30.50 40.77 -4.19
N VAL A 32 30.02 40.40 -5.38
CA VAL A 32 29.45 39.07 -5.62
C VAL A 32 30.58 38.03 -5.59
N VAL A 33 30.75 37.36 -4.45
CA VAL A 33 31.58 36.16 -4.39
C VAL A 33 30.84 35.06 -5.14
N SER A 34 31.18 34.86 -6.41
CA SER A 34 30.71 33.73 -7.20
C SER A 34 31.39 32.45 -6.71
N LEU A 35 30.83 31.80 -5.69
CA LEU A 35 31.17 30.41 -5.41
C LEU A 35 30.73 29.57 -6.61
N PRO A 36 31.61 28.73 -7.20
CA PRO A 36 31.15 27.79 -8.21
C PRO A 36 30.22 26.81 -7.51
N ARG A 37 28.91 27.03 -7.67
CA ARG A 37 27.89 26.04 -7.35
C ARG A 37 28.15 24.88 -8.29
N ARG A 38 28.96 23.92 -7.84
CA ARG A 38 29.07 22.60 -8.44
C ARG A 38 27.67 22.01 -8.37
N VAL A 39 26.89 22.23 -9.42
CA VAL A 39 25.73 21.41 -9.70
C VAL A 39 26.33 20.05 -9.98
N SER A 40 26.44 19.24 -8.91
CA SER A 40 26.61 17.81 -9.06
C SER A 40 25.40 17.38 -9.87
N ARG A 41 25.57 17.32 -11.18
CA ARG A 41 24.76 16.48 -12.05
C ARG A 41 25.04 15.07 -11.52
N ARG A 42 24.33 14.67 -10.46
CA ARG A 42 24.09 13.25 -10.22
C ARG A 42 23.41 12.81 -11.49
N GLY A 43 24.19 12.25 -12.41
CA GLY A 43 23.65 11.66 -13.61
C GLY A 43 22.58 10.70 -13.14
N LEU A 44 21.32 10.99 -13.46
CA LEU A 44 20.27 10.01 -13.34
C LEU A 44 20.67 8.93 -14.33
N SER A 45 21.34 7.90 -13.84
CA SER A 45 21.67 6.72 -14.64
C SER A 45 20.34 6.05 -14.95
N VAL A 46 19.84 6.28 -16.17
CA VAL A 46 18.60 5.68 -16.65
C VAL A 46 18.90 4.20 -16.87
N LYS A 47 18.36 3.33 -16.02
CA LYS A 47 18.39 1.89 -16.22
C LYS A 47 17.29 1.54 -17.23
N SER A 48 17.66 1.06 -18.41
CA SER A 48 16.73 0.62 -19.47
C SER A 48 16.26 -0.83 -19.27
N GLY A 49 15.81 -1.18 -18.06
CA GLY A 49 15.30 -2.52 -17.74
C GLY A 49 13.78 -2.62 -17.86
N LEU A 50 13.26 -3.85 -17.86
CA LEU A 50 11.83 -4.07 -17.60
C LEU A 50 11.48 -3.60 -16.18
N ILE A 51 10.24 -3.20 -15.97
CA ILE A 51 9.75 -2.81 -14.64
C ILE A 51 9.88 -3.97 -13.65
N GLU A 52 10.27 -3.67 -12.42
CA GLU A 52 10.28 -4.65 -11.35
C GLU A 52 8.85 -4.85 -10.83
N PRO A 53 8.45 -6.09 -10.45
CA PRO A 53 7.18 -6.32 -9.80
C PRO A 53 7.07 -5.60 -8.45
N ASP A 54 5.84 -5.30 -8.03
CA ASP A 54 5.55 -4.75 -6.70
C ASP A 54 6.11 -5.67 -5.59
N GLY A 55 6.78 -5.08 -4.60
CA GLY A 55 7.51 -5.82 -3.57
C GLY A 55 8.86 -6.41 -4.03
N GLY A 56 9.31 -6.11 -5.25
CA GLY A 56 10.63 -6.47 -5.79
C GLY A 56 10.73 -7.88 -6.36
N LYS A 57 9.67 -8.70 -6.28
CA LYS A 57 9.64 -10.07 -6.83
C LYS A 57 8.22 -10.51 -7.17
N LEU A 58 8.09 -11.21 -8.30
CA LEU A 58 6.85 -11.87 -8.70
C LEU A 58 6.55 -13.06 -7.78
N MET A 59 5.34 -13.08 -7.21
CA MET A 59 4.85 -14.16 -6.35
C MET A 59 4.12 -15.23 -7.18
N ASN A 60 4.86 -16.25 -7.62
CA ASN A 60 4.29 -17.44 -8.25
C ASN A 60 3.84 -18.43 -7.16
N LEU A 61 2.54 -18.71 -7.09
CA LEU A 61 1.94 -19.63 -6.10
C LEU A 61 1.64 -21.02 -6.67
N VAL A 62 2.03 -21.28 -7.93
CA VAL A 62 1.94 -22.61 -8.52
C VAL A 62 3.02 -23.52 -7.92
N VAL A 63 2.60 -24.68 -7.46
CA VAL A 63 3.52 -25.71 -6.95
C VAL A 63 4.46 -26.20 -8.06
N GLU A 64 5.75 -26.22 -7.75
CA GLU A 64 6.81 -26.78 -8.59
C GLU A 64 6.48 -28.20 -9.05
N GLU A 65 6.81 -28.52 -10.31
CA GLU A 65 6.39 -29.77 -10.95
C GLU A 65 6.83 -31.02 -10.16
N SER A 66 8.04 -31.00 -9.61
CA SER A 66 8.60 -32.08 -8.80
C SER A 66 7.79 -32.37 -7.52
N ARG A 67 7.06 -31.38 -6.99
CA ARG A 67 6.28 -31.49 -5.75
C ARG A 67 4.78 -31.67 -5.99
N ARG A 68 4.28 -31.47 -7.22
CA ARG A 68 2.83 -31.52 -7.53
C ARG A 68 2.16 -32.82 -7.07
N ARG A 69 2.80 -33.97 -7.29
CA ARG A 69 2.23 -35.28 -6.89
C ARG A 69 2.07 -35.39 -5.38
N VAL A 70 3.09 -34.97 -4.63
CA VAL A 70 3.08 -34.99 -3.16
C VAL A 70 2.03 -34.03 -2.62
N MET A 71 2.03 -32.80 -3.12
CA MET A 71 1.08 -31.76 -2.68
C MET A 71 -0.37 -32.11 -3.03
N LYS A 72 -0.60 -32.77 -4.18
CA LYS A 72 -1.94 -33.29 -4.53
C LYS A 72 -2.38 -34.37 -3.54
N HIS A 73 -1.50 -35.31 -3.21
CA HIS A 73 -1.82 -36.34 -2.23
C HIS A 73 -2.09 -35.76 -0.83
N GLU A 74 -1.30 -34.79 -0.40
CA GLU A 74 -1.55 -34.05 0.85
C GLU A 74 -2.90 -33.32 0.82
N ALA A 75 -3.24 -32.65 -0.27
CA ALA A 75 -4.54 -31.99 -0.43
C ALA A 75 -5.72 -32.98 -0.36
N GLU A 76 -5.53 -34.24 -0.76
CA GLU A 76 -6.55 -35.29 -0.66
C GLU A 76 -6.78 -35.74 0.79
N THR A 77 -5.76 -35.67 1.66
CA THR A 77 -5.87 -36.06 3.08
C THR A 77 -6.47 -34.98 3.97
N VAL A 78 -6.48 -33.71 3.53
CA VAL A 78 -7.11 -32.61 4.26
C VAL A 78 -8.64 -32.79 4.29
N PRO A 79 -9.27 -32.86 5.49
CA PRO A 79 -10.70 -33.12 5.62
C PRO A 79 -11.56 -31.90 5.25
N ALA A 80 -11.09 -30.70 5.56
CA ALA A 80 -11.81 -29.46 5.31
C ALA A 80 -11.67 -29.06 3.83
N ARG A 81 -12.78 -29.11 3.08
CA ARG A 81 -12.81 -28.84 1.64
C ARG A 81 -13.77 -27.71 1.31
N ILE A 82 -13.33 -26.76 0.49
CA ILE A 82 -14.12 -25.62 0.01
C ILE A 82 -14.31 -25.78 -1.49
N LYS A 83 -15.57 -25.92 -1.93
CA LYS A 83 -15.90 -25.98 -3.34
C LYS A 83 -15.83 -24.58 -3.93
N LEU A 84 -15.01 -24.41 -4.96
CA LEU A 84 -14.87 -23.15 -5.68
C LEU A 84 -15.98 -23.00 -6.71
N ASN A 85 -16.53 -21.80 -6.81
CA ASN A 85 -17.31 -21.41 -7.97
C ASN A 85 -16.38 -20.93 -9.10
N ARG A 86 -16.96 -20.57 -10.24
CA ARG A 86 -16.19 -20.10 -11.41
C ARG A 86 -15.38 -18.84 -11.12
N VAL A 87 -15.96 -17.86 -10.45
CA VAL A 87 -15.29 -16.59 -10.12
C VAL A 87 -14.17 -16.83 -9.11
N ASP A 88 -14.37 -17.72 -8.14
CA ASP A 88 -13.32 -18.08 -7.19
C ASP A 88 -12.12 -18.73 -7.89
N LEU A 89 -12.37 -19.61 -8.88
CA LEU A 89 -11.31 -20.21 -9.70
C LEU A 89 -10.55 -19.16 -10.53
N GLU A 90 -11.25 -18.18 -11.08
CA GLU A 90 -10.63 -17.07 -11.80
C GLU A 90 -9.71 -16.26 -10.86
N TRP A 91 -10.12 -16.02 -9.61
CA TRP A 91 -9.27 -15.40 -8.60
C TRP A 91 -8.08 -16.27 -8.19
N VAL A 92 -8.25 -17.59 -8.09
CA VAL A 92 -7.13 -18.52 -7.86
C VAL A 92 -6.10 -18.41 -8.97
N HIS A 93 -6.51 -18.29 -10.23
CA HIS A 93 -5.57 -18.09 -11.34
C HIS A 93 -4.81 -16.76 -11.22
N VAL A 94 -5.50 -15.66 -10.96
CA VAL A 94 -4.90 -14.32 -10.73
C VAL A 94 -3.82 -14.39 -9.65
N LEU A 95 -4.13 -15.04 -8.52
CA LEU A 95 -3.18 -15.23 -7.42
C LEU A 95 -2.02 -16.15 -7.82
N SER A 96 -2.30 -17.25 -8.53
CA SER A 96 -1.31 -18.27 -8.87
C SER A 96 -0.19 -17.76 -9.76
N GLU A 97 -0.53 -16.91 -10.73
CA GLU A 97 0.42 -16.35 -11.71
C GLU A 97 1.12 -15.08 -11.21
N GLY A 98 0.76 -14.60 -10.01
CA GLY A 98 1.40 -13.45 -9.38
C GLY A 98 0.92 -12.09 -9.90
N TRP A 99 -0.24 -12.02 -10.55
CA TRP A 99 -0.84 -10.75 -11.00
C TRP A 99 -1.09 -9.78 -9.85
N ALA A 100 -1.40 -10.30 -8.67
CA ALA A 100 -1.61 -9.53 -7.45
C ALA A 100 -0.39 -9.60 -6.50
N SER A 101 0.82 -9.80 -7.04
CA SER A 101 2.06 -9.68 -6.24
C SER A 101 2.03 -8.34 -5.49
N PRO A 102 2.29 -8.33 -4.17
CA PRO A 102 3.00 -9.35 -3.39
C PRO A 102 2.10 -10.30 -2.56
N LEU A 103 0.80 -10.41 -2.86
CA LEU A 103 -0.10 -11.31 -2.12
C LEU A 103 0.38 -12.77 -2.18
N LYS A 104 0.24 -13.47 -1.04
CA LYS A 104 0.64 -14.88 -0.88
C LYS A 104 -0.56 -15.85 -0.90
N GLY A 105 -1.74 -15.34 -1.24
CA GLY A 105 -3.02 -16.05 -1.22
C GLY A 105 -4.19 -15.07 -1.12
N PHE A 106 -5.37 -15.58 -0.79
CA PHE A 106 -6.52 -14.74 -0.46
C PHE A 106 -6.20 -13.83 0.72
N MET A 107 -6.72 -12.59 0.67
CA MET A 107 -6.43 -11.58 1.67
C MET A 107 -6.85 -12.01 3.07
N ARG A 108 -5.95 -11.83 4.03
CA ARG A 108 -6.26 -11.83 5.47
C ARG A 108 -7.01 -10.55 5.84
N GLN A 109 -7.56 -10.51 7.05
CA GLN A 109 -8.34 -9.36 7.52
C GLN A 109 -7.55 -8.04 7.46
N SER A 110 -6.26 -8.04 7.80
CA SER A 110 -5.42 -6.85 7.74
C SER A 110 -5.17 -6.35 6.32
N GLU A 111 -4.98 -7.25 5.35
CA GLU A 111 -4.83 -6.93 3.93
C GLU A 111 -6.13 -6.37 3.37
N PHE A 112 -7.25 -7.04 3.65
CA PHE A 112 -8.59 -6.64 3.23
C PHE A 112 -8.95 -5.22 3.70
N LEU A 113 -8.74 -4.92 4.99
CA LEU A 113 -9.04 -3.60 5.55
C LEU A 113 -8.17 -2.51 4.92
N GLN A 114 -6.89 -2.80 4.67
CA GLN A 114 -6.00 -1.83 4.01
C GLN A 114 -6.45 -1.54 2.57
N THR A 115 -6.81 -2.57 1.81
CA THR A 115 -7.36 -2.42 0.47
C THR A 115 -8.63 -1.57 0.48
N LEU A 116 -9.59 -1.86 1.37
CA LEU A 116 -10.84 -1.09 1.44
C LEU A 116 -10.65 0.37 1.81
N HIS A 117 -9.76 0.67 2.76
CA HIS A 117 -9.63 2.03 3.31
C HIS A 117 -8.61 2.89 2.56
N PHE A 118 -7.58 2.27 1.98
CA PHE A 118 -6.43 3.00 1.43
C PHE A 118 -6.14 2.66 -0.04
N ASN A 119 -6.84 1.70 -0.64
CA ASN A 119 -6.54 1.18 -1.98
C ASN A 119 -5.06 0.74 -2.11
N SER A 120 -4.46 0.29 -1.01
CA SER A 120 -3.03 -0.01 -0.93
C SER A 120 -2.73 -1.06 0.13
N PHE A 121 -1.57 -1.69 0.04
CA PHE A 121 -1.04 -2.62 1.02
C PHE A 121 0.33 -2.16 1.50
N ARG A 122 0.55 -2.12 2.82
CA ARG A 122 1.85 -1.81 3.42
C ARG A 122 2.65 -3.09 3.66
N LEU A 123 3.87 -3.12 3.12
CA LEU A 123 4.83 -4.21 3.26
C LEU A 123 5.60 -4.15 4.58
N GLU A 124 6.26 -5.25 4.94
CA GLU A 124 7.07 -5.37 6.17
C GLU A 124 8.23 -4.37 6.22
N ASP A 125 8.80 -4.02 5.07
CA ASP A 125 9.84 -3.00 4.94
C ASP A 125 9.31 -1.56 5.01
N GLY A 126 8.00 -1.41 5.19
CA GLY A 126 7.30 -0.13 5.29
C GLY A 126 6.99 0.54 3.95
N SER A 127 7.35 -0.09 2.82
CA SER A 127 6.91 0.35 1.49
C SER A 127 5.41 0.09 1.29
N VAL A 128 4.82 0.73 0.29
CA VAL A 128 3.38 0.66 0.00
C VAL A 128 3.19 0.36 -1.47
N VAL A 129 2.31 -0.60 -1.77
CA VAL A 129 1.95 -1.02 -3.13
C VAL A 129 0.47 -0.74 -3.38
N ASN A 130 0.09 -0.54 -4.66
CA ASN A 130 -1.32 -0.36 -5.00
C ASN A 130 -2.07 -1.68 -4.84
N MET A 131 -3.22 -1.64 -4.19
CA MET A 131 -4.10 -2.81 -4.06
C MET A 131 -5.51 -2.31 -3.77
N SER A 132 -6.24 -2.00 -4.85
CA SER A 132 -7.52 -1.27 -4.81
C SER A 132 -8.76 -2.15 -4.80
N VAL A 133 -8.62 -3.46 -5.07
CA VAL A 133 -9.74 -4.40 -5.16
C VAL A 133 -9.51 -5.57 -4.20
N PRO A 134 -10.48 -5.90 -3.33
CA PRO A 134 -10.38 -7.08 -2.47
C PRO A 134 -10.29 -8.39 -3.25
N ILE A 135 -9.32 -9.23 -2.92
CA ILE A 135 -9.18 -10.60 -3.44
C ILE A 135 -9.40 -11.56 -2.27
N VAL A 136 -10.65 -11.97 -2.08
CA VAL A 136 -11.11 -12.74 -0.92
C VAL A 136 -11.88 -13.98 -1.35
N LEU A 137 -11.86 -15.02 -0.51
CA LEU A 137 -12.70 -16.21 -0.65
C LEU A 137 -13.78 -16.15 0.41
N ALA A 138 -15.02 -15.89 0.00
CA ALA A 138 -16.17 -15.90 0.90
C ALA A 138 -16.56 -17.34 1.22
N ILE A 139 -16.93 -17.58 2.48
CA ILE A 139 -17.48 -18.86 2.95
C ILE A 139 -18.76 -18.61 3.74
N ASP A 140 -19.67 -19.58 3.69
CA ASP A 140 -20.88 -19.58 4.52
C ASP A 140 -20.62 -20.16 5.92
N ASP A 141 -21.63 -20.06 6.81
CA ASP A 141 -21.53 -20.53 8.18
C ASP A 141 -21.36 -22.06 8.28
N ASP A 142 -21.94 -22.82 7.35
CA ASP A 142 -21.81 -24.28 7.30
C ASP A 142 -20.39 -24.71 6.90
N GLN A 143 -19.78 -24.02 5.93
CA GLN A 143 -18.39 -24.17 5.56
C GLN A 143 -17.47 -23.82 6.72
N LYS A 144 -17.71 -22.68 7.38
CA LYS A 144 -16.93 -22.27 8.56
C LYS A 144 -17.00 -23.32 9.68
N PHE A 145 -18.19 -23.85 9.97
CA PHE A 145 -18.37 -24.92 10.95
C PHE A 145 -17.60 -26.20 10.56
N ARG A 146 -17.68 -26.62 9.28
CA ARG A 146 -16.95 -27.79 8.79
C ARG A 146 -15.43 -27.63 8.83
N ILE A 147 -14.92 -26.42 8.64
CA ILE A 147 -13.48 -26.13 8.76
C ILE A 147 -13.04 -26.28 10.21
N GLY A 148 -13.83 -25.78 11.17
CA GLY A 148 -13.55 -25.88 12.59
C GLY A 148 -12.16 -25.32 12.95
N ASP A 149 -11.40 -26.09 13.71
CA ASP A 149 -10.03 -25.74 14.15
C ASP A 149 -8.94 -26.20 13.15
N SER A 150 -9.31 -26.57 11.92
CA SER A 150 -8.34 -27.01 10.91
C SER A 150 -7.43 -25.85 10.49
N ASN A 151 -6.12 -26.08 10.50
CA ASN A 151 -5.12 -25.12 10.03
C ASN A 151 -4.94 -25.12 8.51
N GLN A 152 -5.57 -26.07 7.81
CA GLN A 152 -5.47 -26.23 6.38
C GLN A 152 -6.84 -26.55 5.77
N VAL A 153 -7.04 -26.09 4.54
CA VAL A 153 -8.23 -26.37 3.73
C VAL A 153 -7.78 -26.69 2.31
N THR A 154 -8.49 -27.59 1.65
CA THR A 154 -8.31 -27.86 0.23
C THR A 154 -9.41 -27.17 -0.57
N LEU A 155 -9.01 -26.46 -1.62
CA LEU A 155 -9.93 -25.86 -2.58
C LEU A 155 -10.21 -26.88 -3.69
N VAL A 156 -11.49 -27.15 -3.98
CA VAL A 156 -11.95 -28.20 -4.91
C VAL A 156 -12.93 -27.71 -5.96
#